data_AF-A0A1H9RCN6-F1
#
_entry.id   AF-A0A1H9RCN6-F1
#
_cell.length_a   1.000
_cell.length_b   1.000
_cell.length_c   1.000
_cell.angle_alpha   90.00
_cell.angle_beta   90.00
_cell.angle_gamma   90.00
#
_symmetry.space_group_name_H-M   'P 1'
#
loop_
_entity.id
_entity.type
_entity.pdbx_description
1 polymer ?
#
loop_
_entity_poly.entity_id
_entity_poly.type
_entity_poly.pdbx_seq_one_letter_code
_entity_poly.pdbx_strand_id
1 'polypeptide(L)'
;MVGLLVKVKKRKTAIVTAGLDYILSTKVPTIPDVITEWKKEHPNTEYTNGQISSQHSYTDRRKAKSGQPDSITHFHYSHDKARRTRRGIDQQLEKAVRAVEGATTIKRNRYINLKAPNKKVNYALAEKHKALAGIKEYETTLTSLSAPET
;
A
#
# COMPACT_ATOMS: atom_id res chain seq x y z
N MET A 1 2.99 13.51 -9.91
CA MET A 1 3.07 12.03 -9.99
C MET A 1 1.66 11.41 -10.08
N VAL A 2 0.81 11.95 -10.98
CA VAL A 2 -0.62 11.58 -11.11
C VAL A 2 -0.86 10.67 -12.33
N GLY A 3 0.01 10.73 -13.35
CA GLY A 3 -0.20 10.04 -14.62
C GLY A 3 -0.23 8.50 -14.57
N LEU A 4 0.52 7.86 -13.67
CA LEU A 4 0.58 6.40 -13.60
C LEU A 4 -0.69 5.79 -13.00
N LEU A 5 -1.27 6.43 -11.98
CA LEU A 5 -2.49 5.95 -11.31
C LEU A 5 -3.71 6.05 -12.24
N VAL A 6 -3.79 7.13 -13.03
CA VAL A 6 -4.86 7.33 -14.04
C VAL A 6 -4.79 6.27 -15.15
N LYS A 7 -3.58 5.88 -15.57
CA LYS A 7 -3.39 4.89 -16.66
C LYS A 7 -3.81 3.47 -16.27
N VAL A 8 -3.60 3.07 -15.01
CA VAL A 8 -4.06 1.78 -14.49
C VAL A 8 -5.58 1.74 -14.39
N LYS A 9 -6.22 2.82 -13.89
CA LYS A 9 -7.68 2.91 -13.76
C LYS A 9 -8.38 2.79 -15.13
N LYS A 10 -7.89 3.50 -16.15
CA LYS A 10 -8.43 3.41 -17.52
C LYS A 10 -8.33 2.01 -18.13
N ARG A 11 -7.21 1.31 -17.92
CA ARG A 11 -7.01 -0.06 -18.43
C ARG A 11 -7.93 -1.06 -17.74
N LYS A 12 -8.05 -0.97 -16.41
CA LYS A 12 -8.96 -1.81 -15.63
C LYS A 12 -10.40 -1.70 -16.15
N THR A 13 -10.90 -0.48 -16.37
CA THR A 13 -12.25 -0.28 -16.90
C THR A 13 -12.45 -0.96 -18.25
N ALA A 14 -11.48 -0.84 -19.18
CA ALA A 14 -11.58 -1.49 -20.49
C ALA A 14 -11.63 -3.02 -20.40
N ILE A 15 -10.82 -3.63 -19.51
CA ILE A 15 -10.80 -5.09 -19.30
C ILE A 15 -12.15 -5.56 -18.74
N VAL A 16 -12.68 -4.86 -17.72
CA VAL A 16 -13.97 -5.17 -17.10
C VAL A 16 -15.12 -5.01 -18.11
N THR A 17 -15.13 -3.93 -18.90
CA THR A 17 -16.14 -3.71 -19.94
C THR A 17 -16.09 -4.78 -21.03
N ALA A 18 -14.91 -5.35 -21.32
CA ALA A 18 -14.75 -6.44 -22.26
C ALA A 18 -15.16 -7.82 -21.70
N GLY A 19 -15.58 -7.90 -20.42
CA GLY A 19 -15.95 -9.16 -19.78
C GLY A 19 -14.77 -10.10 -19.52
N LEU A 20 -13.55 -9.56 -19.45
CA LEU A 20 -12.33 -10.35 -19.26
C LEU A 20 -11.89 -10.35 -17.79
N ASP A 21 -11.31 -11.46 -17.35
CA ASP A 21 -10.66 -11.56 -16.05
C ASP A 21 -9.30 -10.87 -16.01
N TYR A 22 -8.88 -10.46 -14.81
CA TYR A 22 -7.57 -9.83 -14.62
C TYR A 22 -6.87 -10.20 -13.33
N ILE A 23 -5.55 -9.98 -13.33
CA ILE A 23 -4.71 -9.87 -12.15
C ILE A 23 -3.89 -8.59 -12.33
N LEU A 24 -4.11 -7.60 -11.47
CA LEU A 24 -3.45 -6.29 -11.56
C LEU A 24 -2.67 -6.00 -10.29
N SER A 25 -1.38 -5.69 -10.44
CA SER A 25 -0.64 -5.10 -9.33
C SER A 25 -1.02 -3.62 -9.17
N THR A 26 -1.51 -3.25 -8.01
CA THR A 26 -1.94 -1.88 -7.68
C THR A 26 -1.00 -1.27 -6.63
N LYS A 27 -1.15 0.03 -6.39
CA LYS A 27 -0.45 0.71 -5.30
C LYS A 27 -1.37 0.73 -4.10
N VAL A 28 -0.85 0.34 -2.94
CA VAL A 28 -1.55 0.41 -1.65
C VAL A 28 -1.52 1.85 -1.13
N PRO A 29 -2.62 2.62 -1.22
CA PRO A 29 -2.60 4.03 -0.82
C PRO A 29 -2.76 4.20 0.70
N THR A 30 -3.41 3.24 1.34
CA THR A 30 -3.80 3.23 2.75
C THR A 30 -3.61 1.81 3.28
N ILE A 31 -3.29 1.70 4.57
CA ILE A 31 -3.10 0.40 5.22
C ILE A 31 -4.42 -0.39 5.11
N PRO A 32 -4.42 -1.59 4.51
CA PRO A 32 -5.62 -2.40 4.37
C PRO A 32 -6.16 -2.87 5.72
N ASP A 33 -7.48 -3.10 5.79
CA ASP A 33 -8.15 -3.50 7.03
C ASP A 33 -7.66 -4.86 7.51
N VAL A 34 -7.53 -5.84 6.60
CA VAL A 34 -7.00 -7.19 6.91
C VAL A 34 -5.60 -7.13 7.51
N ILE A 35 -4.77 -6.19 7.05
CA ILE A 35 -3.42 -5.96 7.59
C ILE A 35 -3.48 -5.30 8.97
N THR A 36 -4.44 -4.41 9.17
CA THR A 36 -4.67 -3.72 10.44
C THR A 36 -5.20 -4.68 11.51
N GLU A 37 -6.15 -5.54 11.15
CA GLU A 37 -6.70 -6.60 12.00
C GLU A 37 -5.63 -7.62 12.39
N TRP A 38 -4.87 -8.12 11.41
CA TRP A 38 -3.78 -9.05 11.67
C TRP A 38 -2.76 -8.48 12.69
N LYS A 39 -2.41 -7.19 12.57
CA LYS A 39 -1.50 -6.53 13.53
C LYS A 39 -2.10 -6.38 14.93
N LYS A 40 -3.41 -6.22 15.06
CA LYS A 40 -4.08 -6.16 16.36
C LYS A 40 -4.03 -7.52 17.05
N GLU A 41 -4.21 -8.59 16.30
CA GLU A 41 -4.15 -9.97 16.79
C GLU A 41 -2.71 -10.43 17.09
N HIS A 42 -1.73 -9.90 16.36
CA HIS A 42 -0.32 -10.25 16.48
C HIS A 42 0.54 -9.03 16.87
N PRO A 43 0.34 -8.45 18.07
CA PRO A 43 1.10 -7.29 18.50
C PRO A 43 2.59 -7.65 18.59
N ASN A 44 3.46 -6.72 18.19
CA ASN A 44 4.93 -6.88 18.18
C ASN A 44 5.47 -8.06 17.37
N THR A 45 4.65 -8.72 16.56
CA THR A 45 5.08 -9.82 15.70
C THR A 45 5.42 -9.27 14.31
N GLU A 46 6.57 -9.69 13.76
CA GLU A 46 6.92 -9.38 12.38
C GLU A 46 6.19 -10.31 11.40
N TYR A 47 5.92 -9.82 10.20
CA TYR A 47 5.35 -10.65 9.14
C TYR A 47 6.33 -11.74 8.72
N THR A 48 5.79 -12.92 8.40
CA THR A 48 6.58 -13.98 7.78
C THR A 48 6.88 -13.62 6.33
N ASN A 49 8.10 -13.85 5.87
CA ASN A 49 8.43 -13.62 4.46
C ASN A 49 7.58 -14.52 3.57
N GLY A 50 6.91 -13.93 2.58
CA GLY A 50 6.01 -14.66 1.69
C GLY A 50 4.56 -14.67 2.16
N GLN A 51 4.26 -14.21 3.38
CA GLN A 51 2.91 -14.18 3.93
C GLN A 51 1.92 -13.47 2.98
N ILE A 52 0.78 -14.11 2.76
CA ILE A 52 -0.32 -13.57 1.94
C ILE A 52 -1.54 -13.36 2.81
N SER A 53 -2.14 -12.18 2.72
CA SER A 53 -3.44 -11.87 3.30
C SER A 53 -4.40 -11.47 2.19
N SER A 54 -5.65 -11.92 2.26
CA SER A 54 -6.63 -11.68 1.20
C SER A 54 -7.79 -10.85 1.74
N GLN A 55 -8.28 -9.90 0.95
CA GLN A 55 -9.46 -9.10 1.27
C GLN A 55 -10.44 -9.15 0.10
N HIS A 56 -11.69 -9.50 0.39
CA HIS A 56 -12.77 -9.48 -0.58
C HIS A 56 -13.24 -8.06 -0.86
N SER A 57 -13.54 -7.75 -2.12
CA SER A 57 -14.16 -6.50 -2.53
C SER A 57 -15.58 -6.73 -3.03
N TYR A 58 -16.49 -5.88 -2.58
CA TYR A 58 -17.91 -5.89 -2.95
C TYR A 58 -18.31 -4.49 -3.42
N THR A 59 -18.94 -4.42 -4.59
CA THR A 59 -19.44 -3.18 -5.22
C THR A 59 -20.77 -2.71 -4.62
N ASP A 60 -21.60 -3.63 -4.12
CA ASP A 60 -22.86 -3.33 -3.42
C ASP A 60 -23.07 -4.30 -2.24
N ARG A 61 -23.79 -3.84 -1.22
CA ARG A 61 -24.22 -4.59 -0.04
C ARG A 61 -25.03 -5.84 -0.38
N ARG A 62 -25.76 -5.85 -1.50
CA ARG A 62 -26.49 -7.04 -1.97
C ARG A 62 -25.53 -8.19 -2.29
N LYS A 63 -24.42 -7.90 -2.97
CA LYS A 63 -23.37 -8.89 -3.24
C LYS A 63 -22.68 -9.35 -1.96
N ALA A 64 -22.41 -8.42 -1.04
CA ALA A 64 -21.87 -8.75 0.28
C ALA A 64 -22.75 -9.77 1.02
N LYS A 65 -24.08 -9.65 0.95
CA LYS A 65 -25.02 -10.62 1.55
C LYS A 65 -25.04 -11.97 0.82
N SER A 66 -24.87 -11.98 -0.50
CA SER A 66 -24.83 -13.21 -1.30
C SER A 66 -23.52 -14.00 -1.16
N GLY A 67 -22.48 -13.41 -0.55
CA GLY A 67 -21.17 -14.02 -0.42
C GLY A 67 -20.35 -14.06 -1.71
N GLN A 68 -20.84 -13.50 -2.82
CA GLN A 68 -20.12 -13.45 -4.09
C GLN A 68 -19.35 -12.13 -4.26
N PRO A 69 -18.01 -12.14 -4.09
CA PRO A 69 -17.19 -10.95 -4.25
C PRO A 69 -17.04 -10.57 -5.72
N ASP A 70 -16.84 -9.28 -6.00
CA ASP A 70 -16.51 -8.80 -7.36
C ASP A 70 -15.04 -9.03 -7.71
N SER A 71 -14.18 -8.98 -6.70
CA SER A 71 -12.75 -9.23 -6.81
C SER A 71 -12.16 -9.58 -5.44
N ILE A 72 -10.97 -10.17 -5.47
CA ILE A 72 -10.14 -10.43 -4.30
C ILE A 72 -8.85 -9.64 -4.45
N THR A 73 -8.44 -9.00 -3.36
CA THR A 73 -7.16 -8.33 -3.26
C THR A 73 -6.23 -9.15 -2.37
N HIS A 74 -5.14 -9.65 -2.95
CA HIS A 74 -4.08 -10.35 -2.24
C HIS A 74 -2.95 -9.38 -1.88
N PHE A 75 -2.61 -9.33 -0.61
CA PHE A 75 -1.49 -8.59 -0.05
C PHE A 75 -0.35 -9.55 0.26
N HIS A 76 0.73 -9.45 -0.51
CA HIS A 76 1.92 -10.27 -0.34
C HIS A 76 3.01 -9.48 0.38
N TYR A 77 3.57 -10.06 1.45
CA TYR A 77 4.67 -9.46 2.20
C TYR A 77 6.03 -10.03 1.77
N SER A 78 6.99 -9.13 1.51
CA SER A 78 8.39 -9.49 1.23
C SER A 78 9.35 -8.78 2.19
N HIS A 79 10.16 -9.56 2.90
CA HIS A 79 11.11 -9.05 3.90
C HIS A 79 12.20 -8.17 3.26
N ASP A 80 12.80 -8.62 2.16
CA ASP A 80 13.83 -7.83 1.46
C ASP A 80 13.29 -6.49 0.94
N LYS A 81 12.06 -6.49 0.43
CA LYS A 81 11.38 -5.26 0.02
C LYS A 81 11.14 -4.35 1.21
N ALA A 82 10.65 -4.89 2.34
CA ALA A 82 10.42 -4.12 3.56
C ALA A 82 11.71 -3.45 4.03
N ARG A 83 12.81 -4.21 4.13
CA ARG A 83 14.14 -3.72 4.51
C ARG A 83 14.60 -2.55 3.63
N ARG A 84 14.60 -2.73 2.30
CA ARG A 84 15.03 -1.67 1.36
C ARG A 84 14.15 -0.42 1.44
N THR A 85 12.85 -0.62 1.61
CA THR A 85 11.87 0.47 1.69
C THR A 85 12.03 1.26 2.99
N ARG A 86 12.14 0.57 4.14
CA ARG A 86 12.40 1.18 5.46
C ARG A 86 13.69 2.00 5.43
N ARG A 87 14.80 1.43 4.94
CA ARG A 87 16.08 2.15 4.79
C ARG A 87 15.92 3.44 3.97
N GLY A 88 15.24 3.38 2.83
CA GLY A 88 15.01 4.57 2.00
C GLY A 88 14.12 5.62 2.66
N ILE A 89 13.15 5.19 3.48
CA ILE A 89 12.31 6.09 4.28
C ILE A 89 13.16 6.77 5.34
N ASP A 90 13.95 6.03 6.11
CA ASP A 90 14.77 6.56 7.21
C ASP A 90 15.78 7.58 6.69
N GLN A 91 16.46 7.29 5.58
CA GLN A 91 17.39 8.23 4.94
C GLN A 91 16.70 9.53 4.48
N GLN A 92 15.46 9.44 3.98
CA GLN A 92 14.70 10.62 3.57
C GLN A 92 14.15 11.39 4.78
N LEU A 93 13.83 10.69 5.86
CA LEU A 93 13.38 11.29 7.12
C LEU A 93 14.53 12.04 7.79
N GLU A 94 15.71 11.45 7.90
CA GLU A 94 16.92 12.10 8.44
C GLU A 94 17.27 13.38 7.66
N LYS A 95 17.22 13.32 6.32
CA LYS A 95 17.41 14.52 5.48
C LYS A 95 16.34 15.58 5.72
N ALA A 96 15.11 15.17 6.02
CA ALA A 96 14.04 16.12 6.32
C ALA A 96 14.27 16.82 7.67
N VAL A 97 14.66 16.04 8.68
CA VAL A 97 14.99 16.51 10.04
C VAL A 97 16.12 17.55 9.98
N ARG A 98 17.28 17.17 9.43
CA ARG A 98 18.44 18.07 9.33
C ARG A 98 18.13 19.37 8.57
N ALA A 99 17.26 19.29 7.57
CA ALA A 99 16.87 20.47 6.79
C ALA A 99 15.93 21.41 7.57
N VAL A 100 14.99 20.85 8.35
CA VAL A 100 14.07 21.64 9.21
C VAL A 100 14.81 22.25 10.41
N GLU A 101 15.81 21.55 10.93
CA GLU A 101 16.69 22.03 12.02
C GLU A 101 17.73 23.07 11.55
N GLY A 102 17.79 23.38 10.25
CA GLY A 102 18.71 24.38 9.71
C GLY A 102 20.14 23.88 9.48
N ALA A 103 20.44 22.61 9.79
CA ALA A 103 21.76 22.01 9.53
C ALA A 103 22.06 21.83 8.04
N THR A 104 21.06 21.92 7.16
CA THR A 104 21.22 21.85 5.70
C THR A 104 20.14 22.66 4.98
N THR A 105 20.44 23.18 3.78
CA THR A 105 19.44 23.87 2.95
C THR A 105 18.25 22.97 2.63
N ILE A 106 17.04 23.49 2.79
CA ILE A 106 15.79 22.77 2.49
C ILE A 106 15.64 22.55 0.97
N LYS A 107 15.74 21.28 0.55
CA LYS A 107 15.46 20.82 -0.82
C LYS A 107 14.13 20.06 -0.89
N ARG A 108 13.74 19.63 -2.10
CA ARG A 108 12.54 18.80 -2.29
C ARG A 108 12.68 17.47 -1.55
N ASN A 109 11.85 17.30 -0.53
CA ASN A 109 11.72 16.08 0.26
C ASN A 109 10.23 15.73 0.40
N ARG A 110 9.90 14.44 0.31
CA ARG A 110 8.51 13.96 0.43
C ARG A 110 7.92 14.15 1.83
N TYR A 111 8.75 14.24 2.86
CA TYR A 111 8.35 14.40 4.25
C TYR A 111 8.37 15.85 4.74
N ILE A 112 8.56 16.82 3.83
CA ILE A 112 8.43 18.25 4.14
C ILE A 112 7.34 18.84 3.26
N ASN A 113 6.37 19.53 3.87
CA ASN A 113 5.43 20.35 3.11
C ASN A 113 6.08 21.68 2.75
N LEU A 114 6.58 21.79 1.52
CA LEU A 114 7.26 23.01 1.03
C LEU A 114 6.33 24.21 0.86
N LYS A 115 5.01 24.00 0.80
CA LYS A 115 4.02 25.07 0.66
C LYS A 115 3.62 25.69 2.00
N ALA A 116 3.91 25.00 3.11
CA ALA A 116 3.58 25.51 4.43
C ALA A 116 4.58 26.61 4.83
N PRO A 117 4.13 27.73 5.44
CA PRO A 117 5.02 28.80 5.89
C PRO A 117 6.02 28.30 6.93
N ASN A 118 5.55 27.51 7.90
CA ASN A 118 6.39 26.83 8.89
C ASN A 118 6.66 25.40 8.43
N LYS A 119 7.77 25.21 7.71
CA LYS A 119 8.18 23.91 7.20
C LYS A 119 8.47 22.96 8.37
N LYS A 120 7.73 21.85 8.45
CA LYS A 120 7.87 20.81 9.47
C LYS A 120 8.06 19.44 8.83
N VAL A 121 8.69 18.54 9.57
CA VAL A 121 8.80 17.13 9.19
C VAL A 121 7.45 16.44 9.40
N ASN A 122 7.01 15.67 8.40
CA ASN A 122 5.79 14.88 8.46
C ASN A 122 6.10 13.43 8.88
N TYR A 123 6.20 13.22 10.19
CA TYR A 123 6.44 11.90 10.79
C TYR A 123 5.28 10.93 10.54
N ALA A 124 4.03 11.41 10.59
CA ALA A 124 2.85 10.58 10.36
C ALA A 124 2.86 9.94 8.96
N LEU A 125 3.30 10.67 7.93
CA LEU A 125 3.46 10.13 6.58
C LEU A 125 4.60 9.10 6.50
N ALA A 126 5.70 9.32 7.22
CA ALA A 126 6.80 8.37 7.28
C ALA A 126 6.36 7.06 7.96
N GLU A 127 5.66 7.14 9.09
CA GLU A 127 5.11 5.97 9.79
C GLU A 127 4.11 5.21 8.93
N LYS A 128 3.20 5.91 8.23
CA LYS A 128 2.32 5.27 7.25
C LYS A 128 3.10 4.52 6.16
N HIS A 129 4.15 5.12 5.62
CA HIS A 129 4.97 4.45 4.61
C HIS A 129 5.78 3.26 5.18
N LYS A 130 6.24 3.34 6.44
CA LYS A 130 6.90 2.24 7.13
C LYS A 130 5.94 1.07 7.37
N ALA A 131 4.71 1.36 7.76
CA ALA A 131 3.66 0.36 7.96
C ALA A 131 3.31 -0.39 6.66
N LEU A 132 3.43 0.27 5.50
CA LEU A 132 3.22 -0.31 4.17
C LEU A 132 4.48 -0.97 3.58
N ALA A 133 5.62 -0.89 4.26
CA ALA A 133 6.88 -1.39 3.71
C ALA A 133 6.84 -2.91 3.55
N GLY A 134 7.13 -3.39 2.33
CA GLY A 134 7.17 -4.81 2.02
C GLY A 134 5.86 -5.38 1.46
N ILE A 135 4.74 -4.68 1.62
CA ILE A 135 3.43 -5.12 1.15
C ILE A 135 3.27 -4.80 -0.35
N LYS A 136 2.88 -5.79 -1.13
CA LYS A 136 2.48 -5.65 -2.53
C LYS A 136 1.03 -6.12 -2.70
N GLU A 137 0.26 -5.36 -3.44
CA GLU A 137 -1.15 -5.64 -3.69
C GLU A 137 -1.35 -6.17 -5.09
N TYR A 138 -2.19 -7.21 -5.18
CA TYR A 138 -2.67 -7.80 -6.41
C TYR A 138 -4.18 -7.95 -6.34
N GLU A 139 -4.90 -7.26 -7.21
CA GLU A 139 -6.35 -7.35 -7.33
C GLU A 139 -6.71 -8.30 -8.47
N THR A 140 -7.66 -9.21 -8.25
CA THR A 140 -8.13 -10.16 -9.27
C THR A 140 -9.63 -10.39 -9.22
N THR A 141 -10.24 -10.60 -10.39
CA THR A 141 -11.64 -11.07 -10.52
C THR A 141 -11.75 -12.59 -10.40
N LEU A 142 -10.64 -13.31 -10.37
CA LEU A 142 -10.59 -14.76 -10.23
C LEU A 142 -10.79 -15.17 -8.77
N THR A 143 -12.03 -15.07 -8.30
CA THR A 143 -12.39 -15.25 -6.89
C THR A 143 -12.23 -16.69 -6.39
N SER A 144 -12.13 -17.66 -7.30
CA SER A 144 -11.85 -19.06 -6.99
C SER A 144 -10.37 -19.39 -6.81
N LEU A 145 -9.46 -18.47 -7.17
CA LEU A 145 -8.03 -18.66 -6.96
C LEU A 145 -7.67 -18.30 -5.53
N SER A 146 -7.40 -19.32 -4.72
CA SER A 146 -6.78 -19.12 -3.41
C SER A 146 -5.32 -18.69 -3.60
N ALA A 147 -4.82 -17.91 -2.64
CA ALA A 147 -3.39 -17.66 -2.55
C ALA A 147 -2.66 -19.01 -2.32
N PRO A 148 -1.50 -19.25 -2.95
CA PRO A 148 -0.75 -20.47 -2.70
C PRO A 148 -0.37 -20.54 -1.20
N GLU A 149 -0.71 -21.65 -0.55
CA GLU A 149 -0.23 -21.96 0.79
C GLU A 149 1.28 -22.22 0.69
N THR A 150 2.07 -21.47 1.47
CA THR A 150 3.52 -21.61 1.57
C THR A 150 3.90 -22.52 2.72
#